data_AF-A0A7W8Z9L1-F1
#
_entry.id   AF-A0A7W8Z9L1-F1
#
_cell.length_a   1.000
_cell.length_b   1.000
_cell.length_c   1.000
_cell.angle_alpha   90.00
_cell.angle_beta   90.00
_cell.angle_gamma   90.00
#
_symmetry.space_group_name_H-M   'P 1'
#
loop_
_entity.id
_entity.type
_entity.pdbx_description
1 polymer ?
#
loop_
_entity_poly.entity_id
_entity_poly.type
_entity_poly.pdbx_seq_one_letter_code
_entity_poly.pdbx_strand_id
1 'polypeptide(L)'
;DRIETLCAAADDLAAARPPGEALTAWLDAVLVHALTDRGLATTTGDGGTAGGFDCVGMMRAAGERLLTAARRAGAVRADLEVDELFGLVTGIALAAGDPARAARLLSLTLDGVRGPAHRTDTRAD
;
A
#
# COMPACT_ATOMS: atom_id res chain seq x y z
N ASP A 1 14.85 -7.51 10.17
CA ASP A 1 14.38 -8.12 8.90
C ASP A 1 13.75 -7.04 8.00
N ARG A 2 13.73 -7.14 6.67
CA ARG A 2 13.13 -6.09 5.79
C ARG A 2 11.65 -5.85 6.10
N ILE A 3 10.96 -6.91 6.51
CA ILE A 3 9.55 -6.90 6.92
C ILE A 3 9.36 -6.18 8.25
N GLU A 4 10.28 -6.37 9.18
CA GLU A 4 10.32 -5.66 10.46
C GLU A 4 10.51 -4.15 10.24
N THR A 5 11.34 -3.77 9.25
CA THR A 5 11.48 -2.38 8.81
C THR A 5 10.18 -1.83 8.22
N LEU A 6 9.42 -2.61 7.45
CA LEU A 6 8.11 -2.19 6.93
C LEU A 6 7.06 -2.03 8.03
N CYS A 7 7.10 -2.89 9.04
CA CYS A 7 6.20 -2.81 10.19
C CYS A 7 6.54 -1.60 11.06
N ALA A 8 7.83 -1.37 11.36
CA ALA A 8 8.28 -0.19 12.09
C ALA A 8 8.00 1.11 11.32
N ALA A 9 8.20 1.10 10.00
CA ALA A 9 7.89 2.24 9.15
C ALA A 9 6.41 2.64 9.20
N ALA A 10 5.49 1.69 9.42
CA ALA A 10 4.07 2.01 9.56
C ALA A 10 3.82 2.92 10.78
N ASP A 11 4.43 2.59 11.92
CA ASP A 11 4.23 3.34 13.16
C ASP A 11 4.93 4.72 13.07
N ASP A 12 6.13 4.79 12.49
CA ASP A 12 6.85 6.04 12.26
C ASP A 12 6.10 6.97 11.28
N LEU A 13 5.56 6.42 10.19
CA LEU A 13 4.80 7.17 9.20
C LEU A 13 3.48 7.69 9.78
N ALA A 14 2.80 6.89 10.61
CA ALA A 14 1.60 7.30 11.31
C ALA A 14 1.86 8.46 12.28
N ALA A 15 3.04 8.51 12.90
CA ALA A 15 3.44 9.61 13.78
C ALA A 15 3.86 10.88 13.01
N ALA A 16 4.46 10.71 11.83
CA ALA A 16 5.07 11.82 11.09
C ALA A 16 4.16 12.47 10.03
N ARG A 17 3.08 11.80 9.58
CA ARG A 17 2.30 12.24 8.41
C ARG A 17 0.79 12.18 8.62
N PRO A 18 0.01 12.97 7.86
CA PRO A 18 -1.44 12.79 7.77
C PRO A 18 -1.81 11.35 7.41
N PRO A 19 -2.91 10.79 7.93
CA PRO A 19 -3.22 9.36 7.78
C PRO A 19 -3.25 8.84 6.34
N GLY A 20 -3.77 9.63 5.39
CA GLY A 20 -3.76 9.26 3.97
C GLY A 20 -2.36 9.23 3.36
N GLU A 21 -1.48 10.16 3.75
CA GLU A 21 -0.09 10.20 3.29
C GLU A 21 0.76 9.10 3.92
N ALA A 22 0.51 8.79 5.19
CA ALA A 22 1.16 7.68 5.90
C ALA A 22 0.85 6.34 5.23
N LEU A 23 -0.43 6.09 4.89
CA LEU A 23 -0.84 4.89 4.15
C LEU A 23 -0.16 4.81 2.77
N THR A 24 -0.14 5.91 2.01
CA THR A 24 0.50 5.94 0.69
C THR A 24 2.00 5.66 0.77
N ALA A 25 2.71 6.34 1.66
CA ALA A 25 4.15 6.13 1.84
C ALA A 25 4.48 4.69 2.28
N TRP A 26 3.62 4.09 3.09
CA TRP A 26 3.78 2.70 3.49
C TRP A 26 3.55 1.72 2.33
N LEU A 27 2.51 1.95 1.51
CA LEU A 27 2.25 1.13 0.31
C LEU A 27 3.36 1.24 -0.73
N ASP A 28 4.00 2.40 -0.88
CA ASP A 28 5.20 2.56 -1.71
C ASP A 28 6.34 1.66 -1.21
N ALA A 29 6.55 1.60 0.11
CA ALA A 29 7.56 0.73 0.70
C ALA A 29 7.24 -0.76 0.50
N VAL A 30 5.97 -1.15 0.62
CA VAL A 30 5.50 -2.52 0.32
C VAL A 30 5.71 -2.86 -1.16
N LEU A 31 5.47 -1.92 -2.07
CA LEU A 31 5.71 -2.12 -3.50
C LEU A 31 7.21 -2.34 -3.80
N VAL A 32 8.09 -1.55 -3.19
CA VAL A 32 9.55 -1.74 -3.33
C VAL A 32 9.97 -3.12 -2.84
N HIS A 33 9.41 -3.59 -1.72
CA HIS A 33 9.67 -4.94 -1.23
C HIS A 33 9.19 -6.01 -2.22
N ALA A 34 7.96 -5.89 -2.73
CA ALA A 34 7.40 -6.84 -3.70
C ALA A 34 8.21 -6.91 -5.00
N LEU A 35 8.68 -5.77 -5.51
CA LEU A 35 9.57 -5.71 -6.68
C LEU A 35 10.92 -6.36 -6.42
N THR A 36 11.48 -6.17 -5.22
CA THR A 36 12.77 -6.74 -4.84
C THR A 36 12.67 -8.25 -4.72
N ASP A 37 11.67 -8.77 -4.02
CA ASP A 37 11.47 -10.20 -3.81
C ASP A 37 11.26 -10.94 -5.15
N ARG A 38 10.52 -10.32 -6.06
CA ARG A 38 10.35 -10.84 -7.42
C ARG A 38 11.66 -10.82 -8.21
N GLY A 39 12.44 -9.75 -8.11
CA GLY A 39 13.76 -9.67 -8.71
C GLY A 39 14.65 -10.83 -8.25
N LEU A 40 14.64 -11.12 -6.94
CA LEU A 40 15.37 -12.24 -6.36
C LEU A 40 14.85 -13.61 -6.83
N ALA A 41 13.54 -13.81 -6.91
CA ALA A 41 12.95 -15.04 -7.45
C ALA A 41 13.35 -15.29 -8.92
N THR A 42 13.37 -14.23 -9.74
CA THR A 42 13.81 -14.36 -11.14
C THR A 42 15.30 -14.64 -11.29
N THR A 43 16.14 -14.16 -10.36
CA THR A 43 17.58 -14.41 -10.41
C THR A 43 17.98 -15.79 -9.90
N THR A 44 17.22 -16.33 -8.95
CA THR A 44 17.58 -17.57 -8.25
C THR A 44 16.81 -18.79 -8.81
N GLY A 45 15.74 -18.57 -9.61
CA GLY A 45 15.01 -19.62 -10.35
C GLY A 45 14.05 -20.45 -9.48
N ASP A 46 14.04 -20.18 -8.19
CA ASP A 46 13.07 -20.58 -7.19
C ASP A 46 11.86 -19.65 -7.24
N GLY A 47 10.66 -20.22 -7.35
CA GLY A 47 9.38 -19.51 -7.38
C GLY A 47 9.06 -18.82 -6.06
N GLY A 48 9.78 -17.73 -5.78
CA GLY A 48 10.00 -17.09 -4.48
C GLY A 48 8.85 -17.14 -3.50
N THR A 49 9.10 -17.75 -2.34
CA THR A 49 8.31 -17.64 -1.11
C THR A 49 9.23 -17.81 0.12
N ALA A 50 10.30 -17.01 0.23
CA ALA A 50 11.19 -17.05 1.40
C ALA A 50 10.67 -16.23 2.60
N GLY A 51 9.50 -15.58 2.49
CA GLY A 51 8.82 -14.90 3.60
C GLY A 51 7.73 -15.80 4.19
N GLY A 52 7.92 -16.28 5.42
CA GLY A 52 6.96 -17.16 6.11
C GLY A 52 5.60 -16.49 6.35
N PHE A 53 4.57 -17.31 6.60
CA PHE A 53 3.19 -16.87 6.90
C PHE A 53 3.10 -15.76 7.98
N ASP A 54 4.02 -15.76 8.94
CA ASP A 54 4.11 -14.78 10.03
C ASP A 54 4.42 -13.37 9.53
N CYS A 55 5.31 -13.25 8.55
CA CYS A 55 5.67 -11.99 7.91
C CYS A 55 4.46 -11.33 7.23
N VAL A 56 3.67 -12.13 6.50
CA VAL A 56 2.46 -11.63 5.82
C VAL A 56 1.42 -11.17 6.83
N GLY A 57 1.27 -11.90 7.95
CA GLY A 57 0.39 -11.52 9.05
C GLY A 57 0.76 -10.17 9.66
N MET A 58 2.04 -9.95 9.97
CA MET A 58 2.51 -8.67 10.52
C MET A 58 2.30 -7.49 9.57
N MET A 59 2.58 -7.66 8.28
CA MET A 59 2.36 -6.60 7.29
C MET A 59 0.87 -6.28 7.13
N ARG A 60 -0.02 -7.29 7.14
CA ARG A 60 -1.48 -7.07 7.13
C ARG A 60 -1.92 -6.28 8.36
N ALA A 61 -1.45 -6.65 9.55
CA ALA A 61 -1.79 -5.95 10.78
C ALA A 61 -1.31 -4.49 10.78
N ALA A 62 -0.13 -4.20 10.24
CA ALA A 62 0.39 -2.84 10.08
C ALA A 62 -0.45 -2.02 9.07
N GLY A 63 -0.75 -2.61 7.92
CA GLY A 63 -1.59 -2.00 6.88
C GLY A 63 -3.00 -1.68 7.39
N GLU A 64 -3.61 -2.58 8.17
CA GLU A 64 -4.95 -2.39 8.72
C GLU A 64 -5.02 -1.18 9.68
N ARG A 65 -3.98 -0.96 10.49
CA ARG A 65 -3.90 0.22 11.38
C ARG A 65 -3.86 1.52 10.57
N LEU A 66 -3.01 1.58 9.55
CA LEU A 66 -2.90 2.75 8.66
C LEU A 66 -4.19 3.01 7.88
N LEU A 67 -4.77 1.94 7.32
CA LEU A 67 -6.03 2.01 6.58
C LEU A 67 -7.18 2.49 7.49
N THR A 68 -7.28 1.96 8.71
CA THR A 68 -8.27 2.41 9.69
C THR A 68 -8.11 3.90 10.02
N ALA A 69 -6.88 4.38 10.22
CA ALA A 69 -6.61 5.79 10.47
C ALA A 69 -7.00 6.66 9.26
N ALA A 70 -6.65 6.23 8.04
CA ALA A 70 -6.99 6.93 6.81
C ALA A 70 -8.51 7.00 6.57
N ARG A 71 -9.24 5.91 6.85
CA ARG A 71 -10.71 5.84 6.77
C ARG A 71 -11.35 6.80 7.76
N ARG A 72 -10.89 6.80 9.02
CA ARG A 72 -11.39 7.72 10.07
C ARG A 72 -11.15 9.19 9.73
N ALA A 73 -10.06 9.49 9.05
CA ALA A 73 -9.74 10.83 8.58
C ALA A 73 -10.49 11.24 7.29
N GLY A 74 -11.29 10.35 6.70
CA GLY A 74 -11.95 10.58 5.41
C GLY A 74 -10.98 10.69 4.22
N ALA A 75 -9.72 10.25 4.40
CA ALA A 75 -8.68 10.36 3.38
C ALA A 75 -8.79 9.28 2.29
N VAL A 76 -9.53 8.20 2.56
CA VAL A 76 -9.81 7.10 1.63
C VAL A 76 -11.25 6.63 1.80
N ARG A 77 -11.79 5.95 0.77
CA ARG A 77 -13.12 5.32 0.84
C ARG A 77 -13.23 4.31 2.00
N ALA A 78 -14.39 4.27 2.64
CA ALA A 78 -14.59 3.55 3.90
C ALA A 78 -14.75 2.02 3.75
N ASP A 79 -14.98 1.55 2.53
CA ASP A 79 -15.24 0.17 2.13
C ASP A 79 -13.99 -0.55 1.60
N LEU A 80 -12.82 0.09 1.64
CA LEU A 80 -11.55 -0.59 1.33
C LEU A 80 -11.15 -1.56 2.44
N GLU A 81 -10.67 -2.71 2.01
CA GLU A 81 -10.02 -3.72 2.86
C GLU A 81 -8.50 -3.74 2.61
N VAL A 82 -7.73 -4.06 3.66
CA VAL A 82 -6.27 -4.15 3.55
C VAL A 82 -5.86 -5.22 2.52
N ASP A 83 -6.64 -6.30 2.40
CA ASP A 83 -6.40 -7.40 1.47
C ASP A 83 -6.50 -6.95 0.01
N GLU A 84 -7.42 -6.05 -0.31
CA GLU A 84 -7.54 -5.44 -1.64
C GLU A 84 -6.31 -4.59 -1.96
N LEU A 85 -5.79 -3.84 -1.00
CA LEU A 85 -4.57 -3.04 -1.17
C LEU A 85 -3.34 -3.91 -1.44
N PHE A 86 -3.19 -5.03 -0.72
CA PHE A 86 -2.12 -6.00 -0.98
C PHE A 86 -2.26 -6.64 -2.37
N GLY A 87 -3.48 -7.03 -2.75
CA GLY A 87 -3.77 -7.55 -4.09
C GLY A 87 -3.40 -6.54 -5.18
N LEU A 88 -3.69 -5.26 -4.94
CA LEU A 88 -3.42 -4.16 -5.84
C LEU A 88 -1.91 -3.91 -6.02
N VAL A 89 -1.16 -3.82 -4.92
CA VAL A 89 0.30 -3.68 -4.96
C VAL A 89 0.94 -4.87 -5.68
N THR A 90 0.46 -6.08 -5.41
CA THR A 90 0.92 -7.30 -6.09
C THR A 90 0.64 -7.25 -7.59
N GLY A 91 -0.58 -6.89 -7.99
CA GLY A 91 -0.96 -6.75 -9.40
C GLY A 91 -0.14 -5.68 -10.13
N ILE A 92 0.12 -4.54 -9.49
CA ILE A 92 0.97 -3.48 -10.04
C ILE A 92 2.40 -3.96 -10.20
N ALA A 93 2.98 -4.58 -9.17
CA ALA A 93 4.31 -5.17 -9.26
C ALA A 93 4.35 -6.13 -10.44
N LEU A 94 3.31 -6.95 -10.62
CA LEU A 94 3.22 -7.90 -11.71
C LEU A 94 3.21 -7.25 -13.10
N ALA A 95 2.42 -6.18 -13.27
CA ALA A 95 2.15 -5.54 -14.56
C ALA A 95 3.18 -4.48 -14.99
N ALA A 96 3.89 -3.85 -14.06
CA ALA A 96 4.67 -2.65 -14.34
C ALA A 96 5.89 -2.87 -15.24
N GLY A 97 6.51 -4.06 -15.21
CA GLY A 97 7.73 -4.38 -15.95
C GLY A 97 9.00 -3.65 -15.48
N ASP A 98 8.86 -2.47 -14.85
CA ASP A 98 9.94 -1.69 -14.26
C ASP A 98 9.48 -0.92 -12.99
N PRO A 99 10.40 -0.58 -12.06
CA PRO A 99 10.05 0.09 -10.81
C PRO A 99 9.42 1.48 -10.98
N ALA A 100 9.83 2.25 -12.00
CA ALA A 100 9.32 3.59 -12.22
C ALA A 100 7.86 3.57 -12.70
N ARG A 101 7.51 2.61 -13.55
CA ARG A 101 6.12 2.37 -13.95
C ARG A 101 5.29 1.87 -12.76
N ALA A 102 5.85 1.03 -11.90
CA ALA A 102 5.16 0.51 -10.73
C ALA A 102 4.76 1.64 -9.77
N ALA A 103 5.69 2.52 -9.42
CA ALA A 103 5.42 3.67 -8.56
C ALA A 103 4.35 4.60 -9.16
N ARG A 104 4.40 4.85 -10.48
CA ARG A 104 3.38 5.65 -11.17
C ARG A 104 1.99 5.00 -11.12
N LEU A 105 1.89 3.70 -11.36
CA LEU A 105 0.61 2.97 -11.30
C LEU A 105 0.03 2.98 -9.88
N LEU A 106 0.88 2.85 -8.86
CA LEU A 106 0.45 2.91 -7.47
C LEU A 106 -0.09 4.30 -7.12
N SER A 107 0.62 5.37 -7.49
CA SER A 107 0.14 6.74 -7.31
C SER A 107 -1.22 6.95 -7.96
N LEU A 108 -1.39 6.58 -9.23
CA LEU A 108 -2.65 6.72 -9.95
C LEU A 108 -3.81 5.99 -9.28
N THR A 109 -3.53 4.80 -8.75
CA THR A 109 -4.54 4.00 -8.08
C THR A 109 -4.92 4.59 -6.72
N LEU A 110 -3.92 5.08 -5.98
CA LEU A 110 -4.13 5.73 -4.70
C LEU A 110 -4.91 7.04 -4.83
N ASP A 111 -4.70 7.77 -5.92
CA ASP A 111 -5.50 8.95 -6.25
C ASP A 111 -6.96 8.60 -6.58
N GLY A 112 -7.22 7.41 -7.14
CA GLY A 112 -8.58 6.94 -7.42
C GLY A 112 -9.36 6.47 -6.17
N VAL A 113 -8.67 6.00 -5.13
CA VAL A 113 -9.30 5.56 -3.87
C VAL A 113 -9.47 6.67 -2.84
N ARG A 114 -8.73 7.77 -3.01
CA ARG A 114 -9.01 9.05 -2.36
C ARG A 114 -10.32 9.56 -2.98
N GLY A 115 -11.45 9.25 -2.32
CA GLY A 115 -12.78 9.52 -2.86
C GLY A 115 -12.96 10.98 -3.31
N PRO A 116 -13.94 11.28 -4.17
CA PRO A 116 -14.17 12.65 -4.61
C PRO A 116 -14.38 13.53 -3.38
N ALA A 117 -13.57 14.60 -3.26
CA ALA A 117 -13.85 15.68 -2.33
C ALA A 117 -15.33 16.02 -2.48
N HIS A 118 -16.08 15.95 -1.39
CA HIS A 118 -17.53 16.11 -1.37
C HIS A 118 -17.88 17.33 -2.22
N ARG A 119 -18.35 17.12 -3.45
CA ARG A 119 -18.84 18.19 -4.30
C ARG A 119 -20.17 18.51 -3.67
N THR A 120 -20.19 19.45 -2.72
CA THR A 120 -21.42 20.11 -2.31
C THR A 120 -21.98 20.73 -3.58
N ASP A 121 -22.90 19.99 -4.19
CA ASP A 121 -23.76 20.50 -5.23
C ASP A 121 -24.66 21.52 -4.55
N THR A 122 -24.20 22.78 -4.53
CA THR A 122 -25.07 23.92 -4.27
C THR A 122 -25.99 24.03 -5.48
N ARG A 123 -27.00 23.18 -5.54
CA ARG A 123 -28.18 23.42 -6.35
C ARG A 123 -29.14 24.25 -5.49
N ALA A 124 -28.96 25.57 -5.56
CA ALA A 124 -30.01 26.52 -5.23
C ALA A 124 -30.71 26.86 -6.54
N ASP A 125 -31.95 26.37 -6.67
CA ASP A 125 -32.98 26.92 -7.56
C ASP A 125 -34.27 26.97 -6.72
#